data_AF-A0A7R9BR71-F1
#
_entry.id   AF-A0A7R9BR71-F1
#
_cell.length_a   1.000
_cell.length_b   1.000
_cell.length_c   1.000
_cell.angle_alpha   90.00
_cell.angle_beta   90.00
_cell.angle_gamma   90.00
#
_symmetry.space_group_name_H-M   'P 1'
#
loop_
_entity.id
_entity.type
_entity.pdbx_description
1 polymer ?
#
loop_
_entity_poly.entity_id
_entity_poly.type
_entity_poly.pdbx_seq_one_letter_code
_entity_poly.pdbx_strand_id
1 'polypeptide(L)'
;MRQIDDPVLMRTLFYAEDCMRYLVIDEADRVMDSVDKSWMYQVELALRGNNGGGDPVWDTLTIANLEKHRELRPSFPQKLLFSATLSQNPTKLEEMGLFYPRLFTSVGADQGFIGKYSIPAELKEYSLECNLEFKPLVVYALVTRYSWSRVICFVGERESGRRLCQLLTKLGNVRAGELSSLLPKKSRSAMVKCFADGELDVLVTSDVMARGIDVLDVKYVICYDFSPHAKTYVHRVGRTARAGQSGTALSLLSEHEVGRFESVTAQLDRCSPVKPFDLNLESLSDLEDRYRDALLSLRKGVQAEDTAKLSAKKSAKSRIQKRMMLPTSSKKKRKKTKPTARSAKS
;
A
#
# COMPACT_ATOMS: atom_id res chain seq x y z
N MET A 1 -1.26 -33.65 -1.51
CA MET A 1 -0.38 -32.90 -0.58
C MET A 1 0.40 -31.86 -1.38
N ARG A 2 -0.22 -30.72 -1.70
CA ARG A 2 0.49 -29.53 -2.19
C ARG A 2 0.36 -28.48 -1.11
N GLN A 3 1.49 -28.13 -0.53
CA GLN A 3 1.62 -27.16 0.54
C GLN A 3 1.27 -25.79 -0.04
N ILE A 4 0.33 -25.08 0.58
CA ILE A 4 0.01 -23.70 0.23
C ILE A 4 1.17 -22.85 0.77
N ASP A 5 2.17 -22.60 -0.08
CA ASP A 5 3.36 -21.81 0.24
C ASP A 5 3.13 -20.30 0.07
N ASP A 6 1.97 -19.79 0.50
CA ASP A 6 1.78 -18.34 0.66
C ASP A 6 1.76 -17.96 2.15
N PRO A 7 2.84 -17.33 2.66
CA PRO A 7 2.97 -16.95 4.07
C PRO A 7 1.97 -15.88 4.52
N VAL A 8 1.23 -15.24 3.61
CA VAL A 8 0.15 -14.30 3.94
C VAL A 8 -1.17 -15.04 4.21
N LEU A 9 -1.49 -16.06 3.42
CA LEU A 9 -2.66 -16.93 3.62
C LEU A 9 -2.50 -17.83 4.86
N MET A 10 -1.29 -18.32 5.10
CA MET A 10 -0.94 -19.14 6.28
C MET A 10 -0.98 -18.40 7.62
N ARG A 11 -1.20 -17.08 7.69
CA ARG A 11 -1.35 -16.37 8.98
C ARG A 11 -2.78 -16.01 9.34
N THR A 12 -3.70 -16.08 8.39
CA THR A 12 -5.10 -15.66 8.57
C THR A 12 -6.06 -16.86 8.62
N LEU A 13 -5.59 -18.07 8.31
CA LEU A 13 -6.40 -19.29 8.23
C LEU A 13 -6.02 -20.37 9.26
N PHE A 14 -5.29 -20.03 10.33
CA PHE A 14 -5.14 -20.96 11.45
C PHE A 14 -6.25 -20.71 12.47
N TYR A 15 -7.04 -21.74 12.72
CA TYR A 15 -8.16 -21.86 13.67
C TYR A 15 -9.56 -21.46 13.15
N ALA A 16 -10.16 -22.30 12.32
CA ALA A 16 -11.57 -22.70 12.43
C ALA A 16 -11.89 -23.80 11.41
N GLU A 17 -11.35 -25.01 11.58
CA GLU A 17 -11.63 -26.12 10.67
C GLU A 17 -13.11 -26.57 10.68
N ASP A 18 -13.96 -26.06 11.59
CA ASP A 18 -15.39 -26.44 11.65
C ASP A 18 -16.42 -25.28 11.77
N CYS A 19 -16.02 -24.00 11.73
CA CYS A 19 -16.94 -22.90 12.15
C CYS A 19 -16.77 -21.54 11.43
N MET A 20 -16.29 -21.46 10.19
CA MET A 20 -16.20 -20.15 9.50
C MET A 20 -17.58 -19.65 9.03
N ARG A 21 -18.18 -18.72 9.78
CA ARG A 21 -19.51 -18.15 9.47
C ARG A 21 -19.47 -16.91 8.57
N TYR A 22 -18.41 -16.11 8.67
CA TYR A 22 -18.25 -14.86 7.92
C TYR A 22 -16.88 -14.82 7.25
N LEU A 23 -16.86 -14.41 5.98
CA LEU A 23 -15.65 -14.10 5.24
C LEU A 23 -15.65 -12.61 4.93
N VAL A 24 -14.80 -11.86 5.62
CA VAL A 24 -14.65 -10.41 5.39
C VAL A 24 -13.49 -10.18 4.44
N ILE A 25 -13.77 -9.50 3.34
CA ILE A 25 -12.79 -9.13 2.32
C ILE A 25 -12.73 -7.60 2.30
N ASP A 26 -11.67 -7.05 2.89
CA ASP A 26 -11.37 -5.63 2.82
C ASP A 26 -10.50 -5.31 1.59
N GLU A 27 -10.60 -4.09 1.07
CA GLU A 27 -10.03 -3.68 -0.22
C GLU A 27 -10.36 -4.69 -1.35
N ALA A 28 -11.63 -5.13 -1.42
CA ALA A 28 -12.05 -6.22 -2.31
C ALA A 28 -11.73 -5.97 -3.81
N ASP A 29 -11.68 -4.72 -4.23
CA ASP A 29 -11.29 -4.31 -5.57
C ASP A 29 -9.85 -4.66 -5.93
N ARG A 30 -8.93 -4.63 -4.97
CA ARG A 30 -7.55 -5.09 -5.15
C ARG A 30 -7.49 -6.59 -5.31
N VAL A 31 -8.29 -7.30 -4.54
CA VAL A 31 -8.36 -8.76 -4.56
C VAL A 31 -8.90 -9.23 -5.92
N MET A 32 -9.92 -8.56 -6.46
CA MET A 32 -10.46 -8.81 -7.80
C MET A 32 -9.46 -8.50 -8.94
N ASP A 33 -8.55 -7.54 -8.73
CA ASP A 33 -7.52 -7.18 -9.71
C ASP A 33 -6.26 -8.06 -9.63
N SER A 34 -6.16 -8.94 -8.63
CA SER A 34 -5.02 -9.86 -8.48
C SER A 34 -5.05 -10.99 -9.52
N VAL A 35 -3.89 -11.32 -10.08
CA VAL A 35 -3.73 -12.31 -11.16
C VAL A 35 -3.98 -13.74 -10.66
N ASP A 36 -3.61 -14.04 -9.41
CA ASP A 36 -3.77 -15.35 -8.79
C ASP A 36 -5.08 -15.43 -7.99
N LYS A 37 -6.21 -15.45 -8.69
CA LYS A 37 -7.56 -15.60 -8.09
C LYS A 37 -7.84 -17.00 -7.54
N SER A 38 -6.88 -17.91 -7.70
CA SER A 38 -6.94 -19.28 -7.19
C SER A 38 -7.10 -19.35 -5.66
N TRP A 39 -6.78 -18.27 -4.94
CA TRP A 39 -6.92 -18.23 -3.48
C TRP A 39 -8.38 -18.39 -3.03
N MET A 40 -9.36 -17.79 -3.73
CA MET A 40 -10.76 -17.90 -3.35
C MET A 40 -11.26 -19.33 -3.58
N TYR A 41 -10.89 -19.92 -4.72
CA TYR A 41 -11.15 -21.32 -4.99
C TYR A 41 -10.50 -22.25 -3.95
N GLN A 42 -9.27 -21.96 -3.52
CA GLN A 42 -8.58 -22.74 -2.48
C GLN A 42 -9.23 -22.57 -1.10
N VAL A 43 -9.71 -21.37 -0.75
CA VAL A 43 -10.48 -21.13 0.47
C VAL A 43 -11.79 -21.91 0.42
N GLU A 44 -12.51 -21.87 -0.69
CA GLU A 44 -13.73 -22.66 -0.88
C GLU A 44 -13.44 -24.17 -0.83
N LEU A 45 -12.34 -24.64 -1.42
CA LEU A 45 -11.91 -26.03 -1.38
C LEU A 45 -11.50 -26.49 0.03
N ALA A 46 -10.83 -25.62 0.79
CA ALA A 46 -10.49 -25.90 2.19
C ALA A 46 -11.74 -25.97 3.07
N LEU A 47 -12.71 -25.09 2.84
CA LEU A 47 -14.02 -25.09 3.52
C LEU A 47 -14.87 -26.31 3.14
N ARG A 48 -14.65 -26.91 1.95
CA ARG A 48 -15.31 -28.16 1.53
C ARG A 48 -14.87 -29.38 2.35
N GLY A 49 -13.71 -29.30 3.01
CA GLY A 49 -13.16 -30.40 3.82
C GLY A 49 -12.78 -31.64 2.99
N ASN A 50 -11.93 -32.49 3.55
CA ASN A 50 -11.51 -33.76 2.93
C ASN A 50 -12.58 -34.86 3.05
N ASN A 51 -13.86 -34.49 3.19
CA ASN A 51 -14.98 -35.43 3.29
C ASN A 51 -15.22 -36.04 1.91
N GLY A 52 -14.45 -37.08 1.59
CA GLY A 52 -14.58 -37.94 0.40
C GLY A 52 -15.84 -38.81 0.41
N GLY A 53 -16.95 -38.30 0.92
CA GLY A 53 -18.28 -38.90 0.83
C GLY A 53 -19.11 -38.02 -0.08
N GLY A 54 -19.48 -38.54 -1.24
CA GLY A 54 -20.37 -37.85 -2.16
C GLY A 54 -21.72 -37.61 -1.49
N ASP A 55 -22.01 -36.35 -1.19
CA ASP A 55 -23.37 -35.87 -0.98
C ASP A 55 -23.59 -34.69 -1.92
N PRO A 56 -24.65 -34.68 -2.74
CA PRO A 56 -24.96 -33.62 -3.70
C PRO A 56 -25.60 -32.41 -3.00
N VAL A 57 -25.15 -32.06 -1.79
CA VAL A 57 -25.62 -30.88 -1.03
C VAL A 57 -24.92 -29.61 -1.53
N TRP A 58 -24.79 -29.51 -2.85
CA TRP A 58 -24.34 -28.32 -3.57
C TRP A 58 -25.46 -27.75 -4.44
N ASP A 59 -26.69 -28.26 -4.28
CA ASP A 59 -27.87 -27.70 -4.90
C ASP A 59 -27.90 -26.19 -4.65
N THR A 60 -27.95 -25.45 -5.74
CA THR A 60 -28.25 -24.03 -5.77
C THR A 60 -29.35 -23.75 -4.75
N LEU A 61 -29.06 -22.87 -3.78
CA LEU A 61 -30.03 -22.37 -2.81
C LEU A 61 -31.14 -21.65 -3.58
N THR A 62 -32.14 -22.42 -4.01
CA THR A 62 -33.37 -21.93 -4.60
C THR A 62 -34.31 -21.53 -3.47
N ILE A 63 -35.25 -20.63 -3.76
CA ILE A 63 -36.30 -20.23 -2.80
C ILE A 63 -37.03 -21.47 -2.25
N ALA A 64 -37.20 -22.50 -3.08
CA ALA A 64 -37.84 -23.77 -2.72
C ALA A 64 -37.06 -24.58 -1.66
N ASN A 65 -35.73 -24.46 -1.64
CA ASN A 65 -34.88 -25.25 -0.73
C ASN A 65 -34.44 -24.45 0.52
N LEU A 66 -34.75 -23.15 0.58
CA LEU A 66 -34.33 -22.26 1.66
C LEU A 66 -34.88 -22.70 3.04
N GLU A 67 -36.15 -23.13 3.10
CA GLU A 67 -36.78 -23.55 4.36
C GLU A 67 -36.22 -24.87 4.90
N LYS A 68 -35.90 -25.83 4.01
CA LYS A 68 -35.25 -27.10 4.38
C LYS A 68 -33.83 -26.90 4.92
N HIS A 69 -33.14 -25.85 4.49
CA HIS A 69 -31.79 -25.51 4.93
C HIS A 69 -31.75 -24.48 6.09
N ARG A 70 -32.88 -24.09 6.70
CA ARG A 70 -32.87 -23.16 7.86
C ARG A 70 -32.25 -23.75 9.12
N GLU A 71 -32.37 -25.05 9.33
CA GLU A 71 -31.82 -25.76 10.49
C GLU A 71 -30.40 -26.30 10.25
N LEU A 72 -30.02 -26.43 8.98
CA LEU A 72 -28.65 -26.74 8.59
C LEU A 72 -27.83 -25.45 8.73
N ARG A 73 -26.76 -25.48 9.53
CA ARG A 73 -25.73 -24.42 9.53
C ARG A 73 -25.45 -24.07 8.07
N PRO A 74 -25.50 -22.79 7.65
CA PRO A 74 -25.17 -22.45 6.27
C PRO A 74 -23.76 -22.97 6.01
N SER A 75 -23.65 -23.95 5.11
CA SER A 75 -22.40 -24.61 4.75
C SER A 75 -21.42 -23.65 4.07
N PHE A 76 -21.85 -22.41 3.80
CA PHE A 76 -21.08 -21.35 3.20
C PHE A 76 -20.96 -20.15 4.14
N PRO A 77 -19.76 -19.56 4.28
CA PRO A 77 -19.59 -18.33 5.02
C PRO A 77 -20.33 -17.19 4.32
N GLN A 78 -21.01 -16.33 5.08
CA GLN A 78 -21.52 -15.07 4.56
C GLN A 78 -20.34 -14.17 4.15
N LYS A 79 -20.25 -13.86 2.86
CA LYS A 79 -19.20 -13.01 2.30
C LYS A 79 -19.57 -11.53 2.48
N LEU A 80 -18.69 -10.77 3.12
CA LEU A 80 -18.80 -9.31 3.30
C LEU A 80 -17.65 -8.65 2.54
N LEU A 81 -17.99 -7.86 1.53
CA LEU A 81 -17.01 -7.21 0.67
C LEU A 81 -17.01 -5.72 0.97
N PHE A 82 -15.88 -5.22 1.45
CA PHE A 82 -15.65 -3.80 1.66
C PHE A 82 -14.72 -3.29 0.57
N SER A 83 -15.18 -2.26 -0.14
CA SER A 83 -14.38 -1.58 -1.15
C SER A 83 -14.74 -0.11 -1.22
N ALA A 84 -13.73 0.74 -1.33
CA ALA A 84 -13.91 2.16 -1.62
C ALA A 84 -14.35 2.39 -3.07
N THR A 85 -14.05 1.45 -3.97
CA THR A 85 -14.39 1.55 -5.39
C THR A 85 -14.94 0.23 -5.91
N LEU A 86 -16.19 0.21 -6.38
CA LEU A 86 -16.78 -1.01 -6.92
C LEU A 86 -16.40 -1.16 -8.40
N SER A 87 -15.92 -2.35 -8.78
CA SER A 87 -15.73 -2.65 -10.20
C SER A 87 -17.09 -2.84 -10.86
N GLN A 88 -17.36 -2.09 -11.92
CA GLN A 88 -18.57 -2.26 -12.75
C GLN A 88 -18.44 -3.44 -13.74
N ASN A 89 -17.38 -4.25 -13.63
CA ASN A 89 -17.19 -5.42 -14.49
C ASN A 89 -17.96 -6.61 -13.87
N PRO A 90 -19.03 -7.09 -14.51
CA PRO A 90 -19.85 -8.17 -13.96
C PRO A 90 -19.07 -9.46 -13.79
N THR A 91 -18.12 -9.77 -14.70
CA THR A 91 -17.28 -10.96 -14.64
C THR A 91 -16.42 -10.98 -13.38
N LYS A 92 -15.87 -9.83 -12.97
CA LYS A 92 -15.06 -9.73 -11.74
C LYS A 92 -15.88 -9.96 -10.47
N LEU A 93 -17.16 -9.59 -10.48
CA LEU A 93 -18.07 -9.79 -9.36
C LEU A 93 -18.59 -11.22 -9.31
N GLU A 94 -18.84 -11.83 -10.47
CA GLU A 94 -19.26 -13.23 -10.60
C GLU A 94 -18.19 -14.19 -10.06
N GLU A 95 -16.91 -13.91 -10.34
CA GLU A 95 -15.77 -14.65 -9.80
C GLU A 95 -15.72 -14.65 -8.26
N MET A 96 -16.35 -13.69 -7.58
CA MET A 96 -16.41 -13.65 -6.12
C MET A 96 -17.40 -14.67 -5.53
N GLY A 97 -18.22 -15.32 -6.37
CA GLY A 97 -19.17 -16.36 -5.96
C GLY A 97 -20.12 -15.88 -4.87
N LEU A 98 -20.68 -14.67 -5.02
CA LEU A 98 -21.57 -14.07 -4.02
C LEU A 98 -22.98 -14.66 -4.14
N PHE A 99 -23.55 -15.06 -3.01
CA PHE A 99 -24.95 -15.50 -2.95
C PHE A 99 -25.85 -14.32 -2.58
N TYR A 100 -26.77 -13.95 -3.48
CA TYR A 100 -27.73 -12.85 -3.32
C TYR A 100 -27.11 -11.56 -2.71
N PRO A 101 -26.08 -10.98 -3.34
CA PRO A 101 -25.37 -9.84 -2.78
C PRO A 101 -26.30 -8.64 -2.65
N ARG A 102 -26.30 -8.01 -1.47
CA ARG A 102 -26.94 -6.71 -1.26
C ARG A 102 -25.87 -5.63 -1.30
N LEU A 103 -26.03 -4.68 -2.21
CA LEU A 103 -25.13 -3.54 -2.33
C LEU A 103 -25.56 -2.46 -1.35
N PHE A 104 -24.64 -2.05 -0.48
CA PHE A 104 -24.79 -0.88 0.38
C PHE A 104 -23.79 0.17 -0.11
N THR A 105 -24.29 1.34 -0.51
CA THR A 105 -23.47 2.48 -0.94
C THR A 105 -23.63 3.63 0.04
N SER A 106 -22.55 4.39 0.25
CA SER A 106 -22.61 5.66 0.99
C SER A 106 -23.36 6.75 0.22
N VAL A 107 -23.48 6.59 -1.11
CA VAL A 107 -24.28 7.46 -1.98
C VAL A 107 -25.71 6.93 -1.98
N GLY A 108 -26.68 7.81 -1.72
CA GLY A 108 -28.09 7.46 -1.57
C GLY A 108 -28.63 6.68 -2.78
N ALA A 109 -29.39 5.62 -2.50
CA ALA A 109 -29.91 4.67 -3.49
C ALA A 109 -30.87 5.29 -4.54
N ASP A 110 -31.36 6.52 -4.30
CA ASP A 110 -32.41 7.16 -5.09
C ASP A 110 -31.91 8.08 -6.20
N GLN A 111 -30.61 8.36 -6.26
CA GLN A 111 -30.01 9.14 -7.35
C GLN A 111 -29.20 8.17 -8.20
N GLY A 112 -29.70 7.90 -9.41
CA GLY A 112 -29.02 7.02 -10.37
C GLY A 112 -27.51 7.26 -10.35
N PHE A 113 -26.75 6.23 -10.04
CA PHE A 113 -25.31 6.28 -9.86
C PHE A 113 -24.64 6.60 -11.21
N ILE A 114 -24.54 7.89 -11.54
CA ILE A 114 -23.94 8.38 -12.80
C ILE A 114 -22.42 8.54 -12.64
N GLY A 115 -21.93 8.87 -11.44
CA GLY A 115 -20.50 8.95 -11.13
C GLY A 115 -19.89 7.58 -10.86
N LYS A 116 -18.70 7.28 -11.42
CA LYS A 116 -18.06 5.96 -11.24
C LYS A 116 -17.49 5.75 -9.84
N TYR A 117 -17.22 6.84 -9.12
CA TYR A 117 -16.60 6.83 -7.79
C TYR A 117 -17.12 8.01 -6.96
N SER A 118 -17.27 7.82 -5.65
CA SER A 118 -17.72 8.85 -4.71
C SER A 118 -16.62 9.27 -3.74
N ILE A 119 -16.73 10.50 -3.26
CA ILE A 119 -15.80 11.11 -2.31
C ILE A 119 -16.57 11.51 -1.03
N PRO A 120 -15.98 11.36 0.18
CA PRO A 120 -16.61 11.82 1.42
C PRO A 120 -16.95 13.32 1.38
N ALA A 121 -18.10 13.71 1.92
CA ALA A 121 -18.56 15.10 1.92
C ALA A 121 -17.66 16.02 2.77
N GLU A 122 -17.00 15.46 3.78
CA GLU A 122 -16.12 16.15 4.71
C GLU A 122 -14.72 16.43 4.12
N LEU A 123 -14.43 15.92 2.91
CA LEU A 123 -13.17 16.14 2.24
C LEU A 123 -13.13 17.50 1.54
N LYS A 124 -12.15 18.33 1.90
CA LYS A 124 -11.81 19.57 1.19
C LYS A 124 -10.70 19.29 0.19
N GLU A 125 -10.96 19.56 -1.08
CA GLU A 125 -10.01 19.29 -2.15
C GLU A 125 -9.47 20.56 -2.77
N TYR A 126 -8.15 20.61 -2.91
CA TYR A 126 -7.43 21.70 -3.51
C TYR A 126 -6.49 21.23 -4.62
N SER A 127 -6.24 22.12 -5.58
CA SER A 127 -5.21 21.95 -6.62
C SER A 127 -4.22 23.11 -6.56
N LEU A 128 -2.94 22.81 -6.78
CA LEU A 128 -1.91 23.82 -6.95
C LEU A 128 -1.10 23.50 -8.20
N GLU A 129 -1.10 24.42 -9.15
CA GLU A 129 -0.24 24.36 -10.32
C GLU A 129 1.16 24.88 -9.96
N CYS A 130 2.19 24.08 -10.21
CA CYS A 130 3.58 24.48 -10.00
C CYS A 130 4.54 23.64 -10.85
N ASN A 131 5.70 24.21 -11.17
CA ASN A 131 6.75 23.47 -11.85
C ASN A 131 7.27 22.32 -10.98
N LEU A 132 7.68 21.23 -11.62
CA LEU A 132 8.20 20.03 -10.96
C LEU A 132 9.34 20.33 -9.98
N GLU A 133 10.18 21.31 -10.31
CA GLU A 133 11.33 21.72 -9.50
C GLU A 133 10.92 22.35 -8.17
N PHE A 134 9.75 22.99 -8.10
CA PHE A 134 9.24 23.65 -6.89
C PHE A 134 8.32 22.75 -6.06
N LYS A 135 7.86 21.61 -6.58
CA LYS A 135 6.99 20.69 -5.82
C LYS A 135 7.56 20.32 -4.43
N PRO A 136 8.87 19.99 -4.26
CA PRO A 136 9.41 19.71 -2.94
C PRO A 136 9.38 20.92 -1.99
N LEU A 137 9.63 22.11 -2.54
CA LEU A 137 9.61 23.36 -1.80
C LEU A 137 8.19 23.70 -1.33
N VAL A 138 7.19 23.45 -2.16
CA VAL A 138 5.77 23.59 -1.79
C VAL A 138 5.44 22.65 -0.62
N VAL A 139 5.80 21.37 -0.68
CA VAL A 139 5.56 20.42 0.43
C VAL A 139 6.20 20.92 1.72
N TYR A 140 7.44 21.40 1.65
CA TYR A 140 8.14 21.97 2.79
C TYR A 140 7.43 23.22 3.34
N ALA A 141 6.96 24.13 2.47
CA ALA A 141 6.24 25.33 2.84
C ALA A 141 4.90 25.03 3.53
N LEU A 142 4.17 24.01 3.05
CA LEU A 142 2.91 23.60 3.68
C LEU A 142 3.12 23.13 5.13
N VAL A 143 4.18 22.37 5.37
CA VAL A 143 4.50 21.91 6.74
C VAL A 143 4.97 23.07 7.61
N THR A 144 5.84 23.93 7.10
CA THR A 144 6.52 24.96 7.92
C THR A 144 5.74 26.26 8.09
N ARG A 145 5.05 26.74 7.04
CA ARG A 145 4.27 27.99 7.05
C ARG A 145 2.83 27.77 7.47
N TYR A 146 2.20 26.72 6.93
CA TYR A 146 0.81 26.39 7.23
C TYR A 146 0.66 25.41 8.40
N SER A 147 1.77 25.00 9.01
CA SER A 147 1.79 24.08 10.16
C SER A 147 1.08 22.75 9.89
N TRP A 148 1.14 22.25 8.64
CA TRP A 148 0.54 20.97 8.29
C TRP A 148 1.29 19.84 9.00
N SER A 149 0.54 19.00 9.71
CA SER A 149 1.05 17.83 10.42
C SER A 149 0.19 16.62 10.12
N ARG A 150 0.75 15.42 10.25
CA ARG A 150 0.11 14.16 9.83
C ARG A 150 -0.28 14.18 8.35
N VAL A 151 0.69 14.55 7.52
CA VAL A 151 0.56 14.62 6.06
C VAL A 151 0.98 13.29 5.45
N ILE A 152 0.11 12.66 4.64
CA ILE A 152 0.54 11.58 3.74
C ILE A 152 0.84 12.19 2.38
N CYS A 153 2.07 11.98 1.88
CA CYS A 153 2.52 12.47 0.59
C CYS A 153 2.67 11.30 -0.39
N PHE A 154 1.84 11.29 -1.43
CA PHE A 154 1.79 10.25 -2.45
C PHE A 154 2.70 10.56 -3.63
N VAL A 155 3.66 9.69 -3.88
CA VAL A 155 4.56 9.73 -5.03
C VAL A 155 4.30 8.57 -5.99
N GLY A 156 4.56 8.79 -7.27
CA GLY A 156 4.42 7.76 -8.32
C GLY A 156 5.59 6.78 -8.28
N GLU A 157 6.81 7.30 -8.23
CA GLU A 157 8.02 6.49 -8.20
C GLU A 157 8.64 6.41 -6.81
N ARG A 158 9.13 5.22 -6.45
CA ARG A 158 9.79 4.99 -5.15
C ARG A 158 11.05 5.85 -4.99
N GLU A 159 11.85 6.00 -6.05
CA GLU A 159 13.08 6.79 -5.97
C GLU A 159 12.78 8.29 -5.80
N SER A 160 11.68 8.78 -6.41
CA SER A 160 11.17 10.14 -6.18
C SER A 160 10.82 10.34 -4.70
N GLY A 161 10.11 9.37 -4.10
CA GLY A 161 9.77 9.41 -2.68
C GLY A 161 10.98 9.44 -1.74
N ARG A 162 11.99 8.61 -2.02
CA ARG A 162 13.23 8.60 -1.25
C ARG A 162 13.96 9.95 -1.34
N ARG A 163 14.09 10.50 -2.55
CA ARG A 163 14.74 11.80 -2.78
C ARG A 163 13.98 12.92 -2.08
N LEU A 164 12.65 12.93 -2.17
CA LEU A 164 11.80 13.90 -1.49
C LEU A 164 11.99 13.84 0.03
N CYS A 165 11.95 12.64 0.62
CA CYS A 165 12.15 12.47 2.06
C CYS A 165 13.54 12.96 2.53
N GLN A 166 14.59 12.62 1.78
CA GLN A 166 15.95 13.08 2.07
C GLN A 166 16.08 14.61 1.94
N LEU A 167 15.43 15.20 0.93
CA LEU A 167 15.43 16.64 0.70
C LEU A 167 14.72 17.39 1.83
N LEU A 168 13.52 16.95 2.22
CA LEU A 168 12.77 17.51 3.35
C LEU A 168 13.57 17.43 4.66
N THR A 169 14.25 16.32 4.90
CA THR A 169 15.12 16.16 6.08
C THR A 169 16.32 17.12 6.05
N LYS A 170 16.91 17.35 4.88
CA LYS A 170 18.05 18.28 4.69
C LYS A 170 17.65 19.74 4.84
N LEU A 171 16.43 20.11 4.46
CA LEU A 171 15.89 21.45 4.66
C LEU A 171 15.72 21.79 6.16
N GLY A 172 15.63 20.76 7.00
CA GLY A 172 15.45 20.90 8.46
C GLY A 172 13.99 21.18 8.83
N ASN A 173 13.68 21.27 10.12
CA ASN A 173 12.35 21.67 10.64
C ASN A 173 11.14 20.84 10.16
N VAL A 174 11.36 19.73 9.46
CA VAL A 174 10.33 18.82 8.96
C VAL A 174 10.75 17.38 9.30
N ARG A 175 9.89 16.66 10.03
CA ARG A 175 10.11 15.26 10.35
C ARG A 175 9.47 14.41 9.26
N ALA A 176 10.25 14.12 8.22
CA ALA A 176 9.81 13.30 7.08
C ALA A 176 10.25 11.84 7.24
N GLY A 177 9.35 10.91 6.93
CA GLY A 177 9.63 9.47 6.86
C GLY A 177 9.24 8.90 5.49
N GLU A 178 10.04 7.98 4.97
CA GLU A 178 9.71 7.22 3.75
C GLU A 178 9.10 5.87 4.13
N LEU A 179 8.01 5.50 3.47
CA LEU A 179 7.41 4.18 3.55
C LEU A 179 7.48 3.50 2.19
N SER A 180 8.45 2.60 2.05
CA SER A 180 8.67 1.88 0.80
C SER A 180 8.84 0.38 0.98
N SER A 181 8.75 -0.35 -0.13
CA SER A 181 8.90 -1.81 -0.17
C SER A 181 10.30 -2.30 0.20
N LEU A 182 11.31 -1.42 0.22
CA LEU A 182 12.66 -1.75 0.69
C LEU A 182 12.74 -1.93 2.20
N LEU A 183 11.83 -1.29 2.93
CA LEU A 183 11.86 -1.35 4.38
C LEU A 183 11.38 -2.73 4.85
N PRO A 184 12.14 -3.39 5.76
CA PRO A 184 11.69 -4.60 6.42
C PRO A 184 10.32 -4.38 7.08
N LYS A 185 9.50 -5.44 7.15
CA LYS A 185 8.13 -5.35 7.72
C LYS A 185 8.11 -4.68 9.11
N LYS A 186 9.08 -5.01 9.98
CA LYS A 186 9.22 -4.40 11.31
C LYS A 186 9.44 -2.89 11.24
N SER A 187 10.30 -2.43 10.35
CA SER A 187 10.58 -1.00 10.13
C SER A 187 9.37 -0.26 9.56
N ARG A 188 8.61 -0.91 8.66
CA ARG A 188 7.36 -0.34 8.14
C ARG A 188 6.33 -0.12 9.25
N SER A 189 6.12 -1.13 10.09
CA SER A 189 5.21 -1.02 11.24
C SER A 189 5.66 0.06 12.22
N ALA A 190 6.97 0.20 12.46
CA ALA A 190 7.50 1.28 13.29
C ALA A 190 7.25 2.67 12.66
N MET A 191 7.48 2.82 11.35
CA MET A 191 7.25 4.09 10.65
C MET A 191 5.78 4.52 10.69
N VAL A 192 4.87 3.58 10.46
CA VAL A 192 3.43 3.80 10.56
C VAL A 192 3.03 4.21 11.97
N LYS A 193 3.62 3.56 12.99
CA LYS A 193 3.40 3.92 14.39
C LYS A 193 3.90 5.34 14.71
N CYS A 194 5.14 5.67 14.35
CA CYS A 194 5.70 7.02 14.55
C CYS A 194 4.82 8.09 13.87
N PHE A 195 4.27 7.79 12.69
CA PHE A 195 3.34 8.71 12.02
C PHE A 195 2.01 8.84 12.77
N ALA A 196 1.41 7.73 13.22
CA ALA A 196 0.19 7.74 14.01
C ALA A 196 0.36 8.48 15.36
N ASP A 197 1.51 8.31 16.01
CA ASP A 197 1.87 8.95 17.27
C ASP A 197 2.19 10.45 17.09
N GLY A 198 2.24 10.96 15.85
CA GLY A 198 2.54 12.37 15.54
C GLY A 198 4.03 12.72 15.65
N GLU A 199 4.91 11.73 15.68
CA GLU A 199 6.37 11.90 15.65
C GLU A 199 6.88 12.29 14.24
N LEU A 200 6.09 12.02 13.20
CA LEU A 200 6.36 12.41 11.82
C LEU A 200 5.34 13.43 11.33
N ASP A 201 5.83 14.47 10.68
CA ASP A 201 5.00 15.50 10.04
C ASP A 201 4.53 15.01 8.66
N VAL A 202 5.43 14.35 7.92
CA VAL A 202 5.18 13.87 6.55
C VAL A 202 5.58 12.41 6.40
N LEU A 203 4.64 11.59 5.93
CA LEU A 203 4.88 10.22 5.50
C LEU A 203 4.84 10.15 3.97
N VAL A 204 5.99 9.94 3.34
CA VAL A 204 6.13 9.81 1.88
C VAL A 204 5.96 8.35 1.49
N THR A 205 5.01 8.05 0.61
CA THR A 205 4.67 6.67 0.22
C THR A 205 4.20 6.58 -1.23
N SER A 206 4.29 5.38 -1.82
CA SER A 206 3.63 5.07 -3.10
C SER A 206 2.27 4.40 -2.88
N ASP A 207 1.46 4.32 -3.94
CA ASP A 207 0.12 3.69 -3.92
C ASP A 207 0.15 2.24 -3.44
N VAL A 208 1.14 1.47 -3.88
CA VAL A 208 1.29 0.05 -3.52
C VAL A 208 1.52 -0.10 -2.02
N MET A 209 2.27 0.84 -1.43
CA MET A 209 2.66 0.78 -0.04
C MET A 209 1.60 1.33 0.90
N ALA A 210 0.81 2.33 0.48
CA ALA A 210 -0.22 2.94 1.31
C ALA A 210 -1.49 2.08 1.46
N ARG A 211 -1.72 1.14 0.54
CA ARG A 211 -2.86 0.19 0.60
C ARG A 211 -2.68 -0.81 1.73
N GLY A 212 -3.75 -1.05 2.49
CA GLY A 212 -3.72 -1.91 3.68
C GLY A 212 -2.91 -1.37 4.85
N ILE A 213 -2.49 -0.10 4.81
CA ILE A 213 -2.00 0.59 5.99
C ILE A 213 -3.17 1.30 6.65
N ASP A 214 -3.50 0.83 7.84
CA ASP A 214 -4.44 1.48 8.71
C ASP A 214 -3.73 2.59 9.47
N VAL A 215 -3.67 3.77 8.85
CA VAL A 215 -3.32 4.99 9.57
C VAL A 215 -4.61 5.72 9.91
N LEU A 216 -4.96 5.69 11.18
CA LEU A 216 -6.03 6.52 11.74
C LEU A 216 -5.53 7.98 11.83
N ASP A 217 -6.44 8.94 11.67
CA ASP A 217 -6.18 10.37 11.94
C ASP A 217 -5.20 11.09 10.98
N VAL A 218 -5.28 10.77 9.68
CA VAL A 218 -4.63 11.55 8.62
C VAL A 218 -5.42 12.84 8.39
N LYS A 219 -4.79 14.01 8.60
CA LYS A 219 -5.44 15.32 8.40
C LYS A 219 -5.26 15.86 6.99
N TYR A 220 -4.10 15.61 6.40
CA TYR A 220 -3.74 16.13 5.09
C TYR A 220 -3.22 15.03 4.19
N VAL A 221 -3.66 15.05 2.93
CA VAL A 221 -3.14 14.21 1.86
C VAL A 221 -2.56 15.11 0.79
N ILE A 222 -1.31 14.89 0.40
CA ILE A 222 -0.68 15.55 -0.74
C ILE A 222 -0.49 14.52 -1.85
N CYS A 223 -1.16 14.73 -2.99
CA CYS A 223 -0.84 14.04 -4.23
C CYS A 223 0.32 14.78 -4.90
N TYR A 224 1.56 14.37 -4.61
CA TYR A 224 2.77 15.00 -5.14
C TYR A 224 2.95 14.73 -6.64
N ASP A 225 2.77 13.46 -7.04
CA ASP A 225 2.67 13.05 -8.44
C ASP A 225 1.21 12.75 -8.74
N PHE A 226 0.63 13.35 -9.78
CA PHE A 226 -0.77 13.10 -10.11
C PHE A 226 -0.96 11.69 -10.71
N SER A 227 -2.05 11.01 -10.32
CA SER A 227 -2.42 9.72 -10.92
C SER A 227 -3.52 9.92 -11.97
N PRO A 228 -3.34 9.48 -13.23
CA PRO A 228 -4.34 9.65 -14.28
C PRO A 228 -5.56 8.72 -14.12
N HIS A 229 -5.59 7.89 -13.07
CA HIS A 229 -6.67 6.95 -12.81
C HIS A 229 -7.53 7.42 -11.64
N ALA A 230 -8.81 7.69 -11.91
CA ALA A 230 -9.79 8.13 -10.92
C ALA A 230 -9.86 7.20 -9.69
N LYS A 231 -9.82 5.88 -9.90
CA LYS A 231 -9.76 4.87 -8.83
C LYS A 231 -8.60 5.11 -7.87
N THR A 232 -7.39 5.30 -8.41
CA THR A 232 -6.20 5.56 -7.59
C THR A 232 -6.30 6.89 -6.87
N TYR A 233 -6.79 7.93 -7.55
CA TYR A 233 -7.01 9.24 -6.93
C TYR A 233 -7.94 9.15 -5.71
N VAL A 234 -9.10 8.50 -5.86
CA VAL A 234 -10.08 8.28 -4.76
C VAL A 234 -9.45 7.54 -3.60
N HIS A 235 -8.63 6.50 -3.86
CA HIS A 235 -7.94 5.76 -2.80
C HIS A 235 -6.89 6.59 -2.05
N ARG A 236 -6.27 7.57 -2.70
CA ARG A 236 -5.31 8.48 -2.07
C ARG A 236 -6.03 9.46 -1.17
N VAL A 237 -7.00 10.19 -1.73
CA VAL A 237 -7.71 11.22 -0.97
C VAL A 237 -8.60 10.63 0.13
N GLY A 238 -9.12 9.42 -0.05
CA GLY A 238 -9.83 8.64 0.98
C GLY A 238 -8.95 8.12 2.13
N ARG A 239 -7.67 8.51 2.19
CA ARG A 239 -6.84 8.32 3.40
C ARG A 239 -7.13 9.33 4.48
N THR A 240 -7.69 10.49 4.13
CA THR A 240 -8.22 11.47 5.07
C THR A 240 -9.75 11.49 5.03
N ALA A 241 -10.38 12.38 5.79
CA ALA A 241 -11.83 12.53 5.89
C ALA A 241 -12.58 11.22 6.25
N ARG A 242 -12.00 10.44 7.18
CA ARG A 242 -12.57 9.17 7.65
C ARG A 242 -13.42 9.38 8.91
N ALA A 243 -14.44 8.54 9.10
CA ALA A 243 -15.29 8.52 10.29
C ALA A 243 -15.87 9.91 10.67
N GLY A 244 -16.30 10.69 9.67
CA GLY A 244 -16.92 12.01 9.86
C GLY A 244 -15.96 13.14 10.23
N GLN A 245 -14.64 12.88 10.28
CA GLN A 245 -13.65 13.93 10.46
C GLN A 245 -13.46 14.73 9.18
N SER A 246 -13.17 16.04 9.28
CA SER A 246 -12.77 16.83 8.13
C SER A 246 -11.35 16.47 7.68
N GLY A 247 -11.14 16.38 6.37
CA GLY A 247 -9.83 16.12 5.79
C GLY A 247 -9.51 17.10 4.67
N THR A 248 -8.24 17.34 4.40
CA THR A 248 -7.81 18.17 3.28
C THR A 248 -6.92 17.37 2.33
N ALA A 249 -7.27 17.35 1.04
CA ALA A 249 -6.43 16.80 0.00
C ALA A 249 -5.92 17.91 -0.92
N LEU A 250 -4.62 17.94 -1.20
CA LEU A 250 -3.99 18.87 -2.13
C LEU A 250 -3.30 18.10 -3.25
N SER A 251 -3.62 18.43 -4.50
CA SER A 251 -2.95 17.88 -5.67
C SER A 251 -1.96 18.88 -6.25
N LEU A 252 -0.69 18.48 -6.34
CA LEU A 252 0.35 19.26 -7.00
C LEU A 252 0.40 18.88 -8.48
N LEU A 253 0.08 19.83 -9.34
CA LEU A 253 -0.07 19.61 -10.78
C LEU A 253 1.00 20.39 -11.52
N SER A 254 1.61 19.76 -12.52
CA SER A 254 2.31 20.47 -13.59
C SER A 254 1.33 20.91 -14.68
N GLU A 255 1.74 21.87 -15.51
CA GLU A 255 0.93 22.41 -16.62
C GLU A 255 0.29 21.30 -17.48
N HIS A 256 1.04 20.26 -17.83
CA HIS A 256 0.56 19.13 -18.63
C HIS A 256 -0.36 18.14 -17.89
N GLU A 257 -0.46 18.24 -16.57
CA GLU A 257 -1.32 17.39 -15.74
C GLU A 257 -2.70 18.01 -15.50
N VAL A 258 -2.86 19.33 -15.66
CA VAL A 258 -4.11 20.06 -15.38
C VAL A 258 -5.29 19.48 -16.16
N GLY A 259 -5.19 19.36 -17.49
CA GLY A 259 -6.29 18.82 -18.30
C GLY A 259 -6.65 17.36 -17.99
N ARG A 260 -5.66 16.54 -17.57
CA ARG A 260 -5.92 15.17 -17.12
C ARG A 260 -6.58 15.14 -15.75
N PHE A 261 -6.19 16.05 -14.86
CA PHE A 261 -6.80 16.22 -13.55
C PHE A 261 -8.27 16.61 -13.70
N GLU A 262 -8.59 17.57 -14.56
CA GLU A 262 -9.97 17.94 -14.86
C GLU A 262 -10.79 16.75 -15.37
N SER A 263 -10.25 15.98 -16.32
CA SER A 263 -10.92 14.77 -16.84
C SER A 263 -11.17 13.71 -15.76
N VAL A 264 -10.24 13.55 -14.81
CA VAL A 264 -10.42 12.63 -13.68
C VAL A 264 -11.47 13.17 -12.72
N THR A 265 -11.40 14.44 -12.33
CA THR A 265 -12.35 15.04 -11.38
C THR A 265 -13.78 15.09 -11.92
N ALA A 266 -13.95 15.22 -13.24
CA ALA A 266 -15.26 15.17 -13.90
C ALA A 266 -15.94 13.79 -13.83
N GLN A 267 -15.18 12.71 -13.57
CA GLN A 267 -15.74 11.35 -13.41
C GLN A 267 -16.20 11.05 -11.97
N LEU A 268 -15.88 11.94 -11.04
CA LEU A 268 -16.12 11.75 -9.61
C LEU A 268 -17.41 12.44 -9.21
N ASP A 269 -18.22 11.77 -8.42
CA ASP A 269 -19.37 12.38 -7.77
C ASP A 269 -18.90 13.06 -6.47
N ARG A 270 -19.09 14.38 -6.40
CA ARG A 270 -18.48 15.25 -5.37
C ARG A 270 -19.48 16.28 -4.90
N CYS A 271 -19.52 16.50 -3.58
CA CYS A 271 -20.35 17.53 -2.98
C CYS A 271 -19.79 18.95 -3.19
N SER A 272 -18.51 19.10 -3.52
CA SER A 272 -17.88 20.41 -3.78
C SER A 272 -16.82 20.36 -4.90
N PRO A 273 -16.67 21.45 -5.67
CA PRO A 273 -15.63 21.54 -6.69
C PRO A 273 -14.22 21.65 -6.07
N VAL A 274 -13.20 21.22 -6.80
CA VAL A 274 -11.79 21.45 -6.39
C VAL A 274 -11.52 22.94 -6.42
N LYS A 275 -10.95 23.47 -5.35
CA LYS A 275 -10.57 24.89 -5.27
C LYS A 275 -9.08 25.05 -5.58
N PRO A 276 -8.65 26.12 -6.25
CA PRO A 276 -7.23 26.43 -6.31
C PRO A 276 -6.72 26.70 -4.88
N PHE A 277 -5.54 26.19 -4.56
CA PHE A 277 -4.87 26.48 -3.30
C PHE A 277 -4.14 27.81 -3.45
N ASP A 278 -4.49 28.79 -2.63
CA ASP A 278 -3.84 30.09 -2.64
C ASP A 278 -2.50 30.01 -1.89
N LEU A 279 -1.44 29.73 -2.64
CA LEU A 279 -0.06 29.79 -2.17
C LEU A 279 0.69 30.79 -3.04
N ASN A 280 1.09 31.91 -2.44
CA ASN A 280 1.96 32.86 -3.12
C ASN A 280 3.37 32.26 -3.26
N LEU A 281 3.71 31.78 -4.46
CA LEU A 281 5.03 31.22 -4.76
C LEU A 281 6.16 32.24 -4.56
N GLU A 282 5.91 33.53 -4.78
CA GLU A 282 6.91 34.60 -4.57
C GLU A 282 7.29 34.73 -3.10
N SER A 283 6.36 34.41 -2.19
CA SER A 283 6.62 34.39 -0.75
C SER A 283 7.57 33.26 -0.31
N LEU A 284 7.90 32.33 -1.22
CA LEU A 284 8.87 31.25 -0.99
C LEU A 284 10.29 31.63 -1.42
N SER A 285 10.51 32.82 -1.96
CA SER A 285 11.83 33.31 -2.39
C SER A 285 12.88 33.25 -1.28
N ASP A 286 12.49 33.48 -0.03
CA ASP A 286 13.37 33.40 1.13
C ASP A 286 13.84 31.97 1.45
N LEU A 287 13.13 30.96 0.95
CA LEU A 287 13.49 29.55 1.09
C LEU A 287 14.32 29.03 -0.09
N GLU A 288 14.42 29.77 -1.20
CA GLU A 288 15.08 29.30 -2.42
C GLU A 288 16.57 29.03 -2.22
N ASP A 289 17.28 29.88 -1.48
CA ASP A 289 18.71 29.66 -1.23
C ASP A 289 18.95 28.39 -0.41
N ARG A 290 18.16 28.22 0.64
CA ARG A 290 18.20 27.01 1.48
C ARG A 290 17.82 25.77 0.68
N TYR A 291 16.88 25.91 -0.24
CA TYR A 291 16.46 24.87 -1.16
C TYR A 291 17.56 24.47 -2.13
N ARG A 292 18.23 25.45 -2.75
CA ARG A 292 19.36 25.26 -3.65
C ARG A 292 20.51 24.54 -2.94
N ASP A 293 20.83 24.93 -1.72
CA ASP A 293 21.87 24.29 -0.91
C ASP A 293 21.53 22.84 -0.56
N ALA A 294 20.27 22.59 -0.18
CA ALA A 294 19.79 21.25 0.13
C ALA A 294 19.82 20.33 -1.11
N LEU A 295 19.47 20.86 -2.29
CA LEU A 295 19.56 20.15 -3.58
C LEU A 295 21.02 19.80 -3.92
N LEU A 296 21.95 20.74 -3.76
CA LEU A 296 23.38 20.49 -3.98
C LEU A 296 23.91 19.41 -3.02
N SER A 297 23.52 19.47 -1.76
CA SER A 297 23.87 18.46 -0.74
C SER A 297 23.29 17.09 -1.08
N LEU A 298 22.03 17.04 -1.54
CA LEU A 298 21.38 15.81 -1.98
C LEU A 298 22.09 15.21 -3.20
N ARG A 299 22.39 16.03 -4.22
CA ARG A 299 23.10 15.59 -5.42
C ARG A 299 24.45 14.96 -5.10
N LYS A 300 25.24 15.60 -4.21
CA LYS A 300 26.52 15.04 -3.73
C LYS A 300 26.31 13.70 -3.00
N GLY A 301 25.29 13.60 -2.16
CA GLY A 301 24.94 12.37 -1.44
C GLY A 301 24.56 11.22 -2.38
N VAL A 302 23.71 11.47 -3.38
CA VAL A 302 23.29 10.46 -4.36
C VAL A 302 24.49 9.98 -5.19
N GLN A 303 25.36 10.88 -5.64
CA GLN A 303 26.58 10.52 -6.38
C GLN A 303 27.53 9.65 -5.54
N ALA A 304 27.68 9.96 -4.24
CA ALA A 304 28.47 9.15 -3.32
C ALA A 304 27.85 7.75 -3.12
N GLU A 305 26.53 7.64 -2.98
CA GLU A 305 25.83 6.35 -2.90
C GLU A 305 26.02 5.50 -4.17
N ASP A 306 25.92 6.12 -5.35
CA ASP A 306 26.04 5.41 -6.63
C ASP A 306 27.47 4.90 -6.88
N THR A 307 28.47 5.73 -6.58
CA THR A 307 29.88 5.32 -6.65
C THR A 307 30.19 4.20 -5.65
N ALA A 308 29.62 4.24 -4.44
CA ALA A 308 29.73 3.16 -3.45
C ALA A 308 29.04 1.86 -3.89
N LYS A 309 27.84 1.94 -4.50
CA LYS A 309 27.15 0.76 -5.06
C LYS A 309 27.95 0.13 -6.21
N LEU A 310 28.57 0.95 -7.06
CA LEU A 310 29.42 0.48 -8.16
C LEU A 310 30.69 -0.21 -7.64
N SER A 311 31.34 0.34 -6.62
CA SER A 311 32.55 -0.27 -6.02
C SER A 311 32.22 -1.55 -5.25
N ALA A 312 31.07 -1.62 -4.57
CA ALA A 312 30.56 -2.83 -3.91
C ALA A 312 30.24 -3.95 -4.92
N LYS A 313 29.64 -3.61 -6.08
CA LYS A 313 29.39 -4.58 -7.16
C LYS A 313 30.68 -5.09 -7.79
N LYS A 314 31.69 -4.23 -8.00
CA LYS A 314 33.01 -4.62 -8.53
C LYS A 314 33.76 -5.55 -7.55
N SER A 315 33.75 -5.23 -6.26
CA SER A 315 34.38 -6.05 -5.23
C SER A 315 33.64 -7.38 -5.01
N ALA A 316 32.31 -7.42 -5.10
CA ALA A 316 31.53 -8.66 -5.08
C ALA A 316 31.84 -9.55 -6.31
N LYS A 317 31.90 -9.00 -7.52
CA LYS A 317 32.31 -9.73 -8.74
C LYS A 317 33.73 -10.29 -8.64
N SER A 318 34.68 -9.48 -8.17
CA SER A 318 36.06 -9.91 -7.91
C SER A 318 36.14 -11.07 -6.90
N ARG A 319 35.34 -11.01 -5.83
CA ARG A 319 35.30 -12.05 -4.79
C ARG A 319 34.68 -13.35 -5.28
N ILE A 320 33.69 -13.29 -6.17
CA ILE A 320 33.08 -14.45 -6.85
C ILE A 320 34.08 -15.07 -7.83
N GLN A 321 34.75 -14.25 -8.66
CA GLN A 321 35.76 -14.72 -9.61
C GLN A 321 36.96 -15.37 -8.90
N LYS A 322 37.42 -14.79 -7.78
CA LYS A 322 38.48 -15.36 -6.94
C LYS A 322 38.06 -16.66 -6.23
N ARG A 323 36.76 -16.85 -5.93
CA ARG A 323 36.20 -18.12 -5.43
C ARG A 323 36.12 -19.21 -6.49
N MET A 324 35.89 -18.84 -7.76
CA MET A 324 35.86 -19.78 -8.88
C MET A 324 37.25 -20.18 -9.36
N MET A 325 38.28 -19.34 -9.13
CA MET A 325 39.68 -19.60 -9.51
C MET A 325 40.53 -20.28 -8.43
N LEU A 326 39.96 -20.62 -7.26
CA LEU A 326 40.66 -21.40 -6.24
C LEU A 326 40.78 -22.86 -6.71
N PRO A 327 42.00 -23.45 -6.79
CA PRO A 327 42.15 -24.85 -7.16
C PRO A 327 41.47 -25.74 -6.12
N THR A 328 40.71 -26.72 -6.57
CA THR A 328 40.21 -27.83 -5.75
C THR A 328 41.38 -28.75 -5.37
N SER A 329 42.34 -28.28 -4.58
CA SER A 329 43.48 -29.09 -4.16
C SER A 329 43.26 -29.75 -2.79
N SER A 330 43.08 -31.07 -2.91
CA SER A 330 43.62 -32.10 -2.01
C SER A 330 42.89 -32.45 -0.70
N LYS A 331 42.26 -33.63 -0.76
CA LYS A 331 42.07 -34.59 0.33
C LYS A 331 43.22 -34.55 1.34
N LYS A 332 42.97 -34.02 2.55
CA LYS A 332 43.88 -34.22 3.70
C LYS A 332 43.65 -35.63 4.25
N LYS A 333 44.64 -36.51 4.02
CA LYS A 333 44.78 -37.85 4.62
C LYS A 333 44.46 -37.81 6.13
N ARG A 334 43.45 -38.55 6.57
CA ARG A 334 43.27 -38.94 7.98
C ARG A 334 44.46 -39.83 8.38
N LYS A 335 45.46 -39.26 9.06
CA LYS A 335 46.40 -40.04 9.86
C LYS A 335 45.62 -40.60 11.06
N LYS A 336 45.46 -41.93 11.12
CA LYS A 336 45.01 -42.65 12.33
C LYS A 336 46.05 -42.42 13.43
N THR A 337 45.71 -41.71 14.48
CA THR A 337 46.39 -41.77 15.78
C THR A 337 45.64 -42.76 16.67
N LYS A 338 46.35 -43.80 17.15
CA LYS A 338 45.87 -44.77 18.14
C LYS A 338 45.55 -44.07 19.47
N PRO A 339 44.56 -44.52 20.25
CA PRO A 339 44.40 -44.07 21.63
C PRO A 339 45.35 -44.89 22.52
N THR A 340 46.23 -44.20 23.26
CA THR A 340 46.91 -44.76 24.43
C THR A 340 46.03 -44.50 25.65
N ALA A 341 45.44 -45.57 26.19
CA ALA A 341 44.72 -45.53 27.46
C ALA A 341 45.72 -45.33 28.61
N ARG A 342 45.43 -44.34 29.44
CA ARG A 342 46.15 -43.98 30.66
C ARG A 342 45.71 -44.93 31.78
N SER A 343 46.67 -45.47 32.52
CA SER A 343 46.42 -46.24 33.75
C SER A 343 45.76 -45.35 34.81
N ALA A 344 44.66 -45.83 35.38
CA ALA A 344 44.15 -45.36 36.67
C ALA A 344 44.69 -46.29 37.77
N LYS A 345 45.46 -45.72 38.69
CA LYS A 345 45.66 -46.23 40.04
C LYS A 345 44.42 -45.86 40.86
N SER A 346 43.72 -46.86 41.38
CA SER A 346 43.34 -47.02 42.79
C SER A 346 42.39 -48.20 42.92
#